data_AF-A0A7N0RHJ4-F1
#
_entry.id   AF-A0A7N0RHJ4-F1
#
_cell.length_a   1.000
_cell.length_b   1.000
_cell.length_c   1.000
_cell.angle_alpha   90.00
_cell.angle_beta   90.00
_cell.angle_gamma   90.00
#
_symmetry.space_group_name_H-M   'P 1'
#
loop_
_entity.id
_entity.type
_entity.pdbx_description
1 polymer ?
#
loop_
_entity_poly.entity_id
_entity_poly.type
_entity_poly.pdbx_seq_one_letter_code
_entity_poly.pdbx_strand_id
1 'polypeptide(L)'
;MSTISQPLCLLFALLLLISAASAEIKTLTITSDNRPMILFERFGFTHTGHVSVALSSVSVSSPTADPSRLGFFLLSESAFIQTLNDIRQSPTSCLLDAPHVLKLFTFRDLSPPPHYSLNRSYPVTLPNEYSLFFANCVPETAVSMHVTTEMYNLDLGGVKDYLPAGQTQLPTLYFLLSLFYFGFLGYWVYECFKNKRSVHQIHLLMAGLLCMKALNLICAAEDKHYVKVTGTPHGWDVLFYIFQFIRVVLLFTVIILIGTGWSFLKPFLQEREKKVLLVVVPLQVLANIASVVIGETGPFIRDWVTWNQLFMLIDIVCCCAIIFPIVWSIRSLRETSKTDGKAARNLAKLTLFRKFYIVVIAYLYFTRIIVFALKTIAAYKYQWVSNAAEEMASVVFYMVIFYMFRPVEKNEYFALDEEEEEAAEMALRDEEFEL
;
A
#
# COMPACT_ATOMS: atom_id res chain seq x y z
N MET A 1 8.44 23.70 -19.21
CA MET A 1 9.23 22.87 -18.27
C MET A 1 9.39 23.50 -16.87
N SER A 2 9.30 24.83 -16.67
CA SER A 2 9.49 25.42 -15.32
C SER A 2 8.26 25.37 -14.40
N THR A 3 7.04 25.24 -14.92
CA THR A 3 5.81 25.28 -14.11
C THR A 3 5.48 23.98 -13.36
N ILE A 4 6.10 22.85 -13.72
CA ILE A 4 5.90 21.53 -13.08
C ILE A 4 6.94 21.30 -11.95
N SER A 5 8.06 22.01 -11.97
CA SER A 5 9.14 21.86 -10.96
C SER A 5 8.75 22.40 -9.59
N GLN A 6 8.01 23.51 -9.52
CA GLN A 6 7.59 24.11 -8.25
C GLN A 6 6.67 23.22 -7.42
N PRO A 7 5.59 22.63 -7.95
CA PRO A 7 4.73 21.73 -7.17
C PRO A 7 5.46 20.45 -6.76
N LEU A 8 6.39 19.94 -7.58
CA LEU A 8 7.16 18.73 -7.26
C LEU A 8 8.15 18.98 -6.10
N CYS A 9 8.81 20.14 -6.07
CA CYS A 9 9.67 20.53 -4.94
C CYS A 9 8.87 20.78 -3.65
N LEU A 10 7.69 21.40 -3.76
CA LEU A 10 6.80 21.62 -2.62
C LEU A 10 6.27 20.30 -2.05
N LEU A 11 5.96 19.34 -2.93
CA LEU A 11 5.54 17.99 -2.55
C LEU A 11 6.68 17.18 -1.93
N PHE A 12 7.90 17.28 -2.48
CA PHE A 12 9.10 16.67 -1.90
C PHE A 12 9.41 17.26 -0.51
N ALA A 13 9.25 18.58 -0.34
CA ALA A 13 9.36 19.23 0.96
C ALA A 13 8.24 18.79 1.92
N LEU A 14 7.01 18.59 1.44
CA LEU A 14 5.90 18.07 2.23
C LEU A 14 6.14 16.63 2.71
N LEU A 15 6.72 15.78 1.84
CA LEU A 15 7.10 14.40 2.16
C LEU A 15 8.23 14.33 3.19
N LEU A 16 9.20 15.24 3.12
CA LEU A 16 10.26 15.37 4.13
C LEU A 16 9.77 15.87 5.49
N LEU A 17 8.61 16.54 5.54
CA LEU A 17 7.97 17.00 6.77
C LEU A 17 7.13 15.90 7.45
N ILE A 18 6.89 14.76 6.78
CA ILE A 18 6.24 13.60 7.38
C ILE A 18 7.32 12.84 8.18
N SER A 19 7.61 13.34 9.39
CA SER A 19 8.32 12.56 10.41
C SER A 19 7.29 11.62 11.05
N ALA A 20 7.05 10.47 10.44
CA ALA A 20 6.11 9.49 10.97
C ALA A 20 6.71 8.11 10.84
N ALA A 21 6.92 7.49 11.99
CA ALA A 21 7.65 6.26 12.15
C ALA A 21 6.70 5.26 12.84
N SER A 22 6.30 4.21 12.13
CA SER A 22 5.42 3.17 12.64
C SER A 22 6.14 2.33 13.70
N ALA A 23 5.73 2.45 14.95
CA ALA A 23 6.23 1.64 16.06
C ALA A 23 5.19 0.61 16.50
N GLU A 24 5.62 -0.63 16.74
CA GLU A 24 4.79 -1.65 17.40
C GLU A 24 4.87 -1.51 18.93
N ILE A 25 5.91 -0.84 19.45
CA ILE A 25 5.94 -0.28 20.80
C ILE A 25 5.43 1.16 20.75
N LYS A 26 4.21 1.39 21.23
CA LYS A 26 3.58 2.71 21.18
C LYS A 26 3.62 3.37 22.53
N THR A 27 4.03 4.64 22.56
CA THR A 27 3.88 5.51 23.73
C THR A 27 2.91 6.62 23.39
N LEU A 28 1.77 6.64 24.06
CA LEU A 28 0.66 7.55 23.81
C LEU A 28 0.32 8.34 25.07
N THR A 29 0.04 9.62 24.90
CA THR A 29 -0.46 10.48 25.97
C THR A 29 -1.93 10.77 25.69
N ILE A 30 -2.80 10.35 26.60
CA ILE A 30 -4.22 10.65 26.57
C ILE A 30 -4.46 11.81 27.53
N THR A 31 -5.15 12.84 27.05
CA THR A 31 -5.45 14.05 27.82
C THR A 31 -6.95 14.33 27.78
N SER A 32 -7.60 14.27 28.95
CA SER A 32 -9.02 14.60 29.14
C SER A 32 -9.95 13.96 28.10
N ASP A 33 -9.76 12.67 27.82
CA ASP A 33 -10.55 11.93 26.84
C ASP A 33 -11.77 11.29 27.52
N ASN A 34 -12.96 11.54 26.97
CA ASN A 34 -14.25 11.07 27.49
C ASN A 34 -14.87 9.95 26.62
N ARG A 35 -14.14 9.41 25.64
CA ARG A 35 -14.65 8.33 24.80
C ARG A 35 -14.93 7.10 25.66
N PRO A 36 -16.06 6.40 25.45
CA PRO A 36 -16.38 5.17 26.18
C PRO A 36 -15.42 4.03 25.84
N MET A 37 -14.72 4.14 24.72
CA MET A 37 -13.80 3.13 24.23
C MET A 37 -12.71 3.76 23.36
N ILE A 38 -11.47 3.35 23.57
CA ILE A 38 -10.29 3.83 22.81
C ILE A 38 -9.53 2.62 22.29
N LEU A 39 -9.30 2.56 20.97
CA LEU A 39 -8.47 1.55 20.31
C LEU A 39 -7.01 2.01 20.30
N PHE A 40 -6.11 1.18 20.85
CA PHE A 40 -4.68 1.44 20.83
C PHE A 40 -4.01 0.78 19.63
N GLU A 41 -4.23 -0.52 19.48
CA GLU A 41 -3.42 -1.34 18.59
C GLU A 41 -4.13 -2.64 18.23
N ARG A 42 -3.85 -3.17 17.04
CA ARG A 42 -4.33 -4.45 16.54
C ARG A 42 -3.10 -5.31 16.25
N PHE A 43 -3.08 -6.52 16.79
CA PHE A 43 -1.94 -7.41 16.69
C PHE A 43 -2.36 -8.86 16.46
N GLY A 44 -1.63 -9.53 15.56
CA GLY A 44 -1.82 -10.94 15.24
C GLY A 44 -1.00 -11.83 16.16
N PHE A 45 -1.64 -12.43 17.16
CA PHE A 45 -0.98 -13.29 18.14
C PHE A 45 -0.87 -14.75 17.67
N THR A 46 0.22 -15.38 18.07
CA THR A 46 0.44 -16.82 18.05
C THR A 46 0.17 -17.40 19.45
N HIS A 47 0.43 -18.69 19.65
CA HIS A 47 0.24 -19.34 20.96
C HIS A 47 1.27 -18.89 22.00
N THR A 48 2.35 -18.21 21.58
CA THR A 48 3.40 -17.65 22.44
C THR A 48 3.28 -16.13 22.59
N GLY A 49 2.10 -15.59 22.27
CA GLY A 49 1.83 -14.16 22.29
C GLY A 49 1.90 -13.53 23.68
N HIS A 50 2.35 -12.30 23.77
CA HIS A 50 2.37 -11.51 25.00
C HIS A 50 1.93 -10.07 24.72
N VAL A 51 1.10 -9.54 25.61
CA VAL A 51 0.76 -8.11 25.64
C VAL A 51 1.27 -7.51 26.94
N SER A 52 2.00 -6.41 26.84
CA SER A 52 2.46 -5.63 27.98
C SER A 52 1.90 -4.22 27.89
N VAL A 53 1.35 -3.75 29.00
CA VAL A 53 0.78 -2.41 29.11
C VAL A 53 1.37 -1.76 30.35
N ALA A 54 1.99 -0.60 30.13
CA ALA A 54 2.52 0.26 31.16
C ALA A 54 1.74 1.57 31.21
N LEU A 55 1.31 1.97 32.40
CA LEU A 55 0.58 3.19 32.69
C LEU A 55 1.34 4.05 33.67
N SER A 56 1.34 5.36 33.42
CA SER A 56 1.85 6.36 34.35
C SER A 56 1.01 7.63 34.30
N SER A 57 1.10 8.43 35.38
CA SER A 57 0.42 9.73 35.49
C SER A 57 -1.09 9.65 35.21
N VAL A 58 -1.74 8.60 35.72
CA VAL A 58 -3.18 8.40 35.55
C VAL A 58 -3.95 9.40 36.40
N SER A 59 -4.90 10.09 35.78
CA SER A 59 -5.87 10.97 36.44
C SER A 59 -7.25 10.81 35.83
N VAL A 60 -8.27 10.92 36.68
CA VAL A 60 -9.68 10.80 36.29
C VAL A 60 -10.39 12.07 36.77
N SER A 61 -11.20 12.68 35.90
CA SER A 61 -11.84 13.99 36.17
C SER A 61 -12.80 13.96 37.36
N SER A 62 -13.40 12.80 37.65
CA SER A 62 -14.29 12.60 38.80
C SER A 62 -13.62 11.69 39.84
N PRO A 63 -13.34 12.18 41.06
CA PRO A 63 -12.73 11.36 42.12
C PRO A 63 -13.69 10.31 42.70
N THR A 64 -14.99 10.39 42.40
CA THR A 64 -16.00 9.40 42.80
C THR A 64 -16.24 8.32 41.74
N ALA A 65 -15.51 8.37 40.62
CA ALA A 65 -15.59 7.35 39.59
C ALA A 65 -15.13 5.99 40.14
N ASP A 66 -15.91 4.93 39.90
CA ASP A 66 -15.56 3.57 40.29
C ASP A 66 -14.36 3.07 39.45
N PRO A 67 -13.17 2.84 40.06
CA PRO A 67 -11.99 2.41 39.33
C PRO A 67 -12.12 1.01 38.70
N SER A 68 -13.09 0.21 39.13
CA SER A 68 -13.35 -1.11 38.53
C SER A 68 -14.03 -1.03 37.15
N ARG A 69 -14.59 0.14 36.80
CA ARG A 69 -15.30 0.42 35.55
C ARG A 69 -14.41 1.06 34.46
N LEU A 70 -13.13 1.20 34.75
CA LEU A 70 -12.10 1.73 33.86
C LEU A 70 -11.02 0.66 33.69
N GLY A 71 -10.66 0.30 32.47
CA GLY A 71 -9.69 -0.78 32.29
C GLY A 71 -9.32 -1.12 30.86
N PHE A 72 -8.29 -1.96 30.73
CA PHE A 72 -7.76 -2.44 29.46
C PHE A 72 -8.21 -3.86 29.19
N PHE A 73 -8.51 -4.15 27.93
CA PHE A 73 -8.93 -5.47 27.50
C PHE A 73 -8.53 -5.76 26.06
N LEU A 74 -8.40 -7.04 25.74
CA LEU A 74 -8.25 -7.53 24.38
C LEU A 74 -9.59 -8.06 23.87
N LEU A 75 -9.85 -7.79 22.59
CA LEU A 75 -11.04 -8.28 21.90
C LEU A 75 -10.66 -8.71 20.48
N SER A 76 -11.05 -9.92 20.10
CA SER A 76 -10.82 -10.45 18.76
C SER A 76 -11.80 -9.84 17.76
N GLU A 77 -11.39 -9.67 16.50
CA GLU A 77 -12.24 -9.10 15.44
C GLU A 77 -13.56 -9.87 15.26
N SER A 78 -13.54 -11.20 15.35
CA SER A 78 -14.74 -12.04 15.22
C SER A 78 -15.78 -11.81 16.33
N ALA A 79 -15.32 -11.44 17.53
CA ALA A 79 -16.20 -11.14 18.67
C ALA A 79 -16.62 -9.66 18.68
N PHE A 80 -15.90 -8.78 17.98
CA PHE A 80 -16.09 -7.34 18.05
C PHE A 80 -17.51 -6.88 17.71
N ILE A 81 -18.04 -7.32 16.57
CA ILE A 81 -19.37 -6.93 16.10
C ILE A 81 -20.46 -7.46 17.03
N GLN A 82 -20.31 -8.69 17.53
CA GLN A 82 -21.25 -9.30 18.46
C GLN A 82 -21.27 -8.53 19.78
N THR A 83 -20.10 -8.31 20.39
CA THR A 83 -19.96 -7.56 21.64
C THR A 83 -20.53 -6.15 21.53
N LEU A 84 -20.24 -5.44 20.44
CA LEU A 84 -20.82 -4.11 20.20
C LEU A 84 -22.34 -4.11 20.07
N ASN A 85 -22.90 -5.11 19.38
CA ASN A 85 -24.35 -5.25 19.24
C ASN A 85 -25.00 -5.56 20.59
N ASP A 86 -24.40 -6.42 21.40
CA ASP A 86 -24.91 -6.80 22.73
C ASP A 86 -24.97 -5.58 23.66
N ILE A 87 -23.95 -4.73 23.63
CA ILE A 87 -23.91 -3.48 24.42
C ILE A 87 -24.91 -2.45 23.90
N ARG A 88 -25.07 -2.34 22.57
CA ARG A 88 -26.09 -1.47 21.99
C ARG A 88 -27.50 -1.88 22.42
N GLN A 89 -27.74 -3.18 22.60
CA GLN A 89 -29.01 -3.70 23.08
C GLN A 89 -29.18 -3.56 24.61
N SER A 90 -28.08 -3.56 25.37
CA SER A 90 -28.06 -3.41 26.84
C SER A 90 -27.14 -2.27 27.30
N PRO A 91 -27.53 -0.99 27.15
CA PRO A 91 -26.66 0.18 27.35
C PRO A 91 -26.22 0.41 28.81
N THR A 92 -26.79 -0.31 29.77
CA THR A 92 -26.41 -0.24 31.19
C THR A 92 -25.26 -1.18 31.56
N SER A 93 -24.81 -2.04 30.65
CA SER A 93 -23.73 -3.01 30.89
C SER A 93 -22.38 -2.49 30.41
N CYS A 94 -21.34 -2.64 31.23
CA CYS A 94 -19.98 -2.21 30.89
C CYS A 94 -19.31 -3.18 29.91
N LEU A 95 -18.58 -2.64 28.93
CA LEU A 95 -17.74 -3.41 27.99
C LEU A 95 -16.82 -4.43 28.66
N LEU A 96 -16.30 -4.10 29.85
CA LEU A 96 -15.38 -4.95 30.61
C LEU A 96 -16.02 -6.24 31.16
N ASP A 97 -17.36 -6.29 31.23
CA ASP A 97 -18.11 -7.44 31.73
C ASP A 97 -18.65 -8.33 30.60
N ALA A 98 -18.46 -7.91 29.35
CA ALA A 98 -19.02 -8.63 28.21
C ALA A 98 -18.40 -10.03 28.05
N PRO A 99 -19.20 -11.04 27.68
CA PRO A 99 -18.67 -12.36 27.34
C PRO A 99 -17.71 -12.21 26.15
N HIS A 100 -16.63 -12.99 26.14
CA HIS A 100 -15.58 -13.00 25.11
C HIS A 100 -14.54 -11.86 25.16
N VAL A 101 -14.65 -10.95 26.14
CA VAL A 101 -13.60 -9.96 26.42
C VAL A 101 -12.51 -10.57 27.28
N LEU A 102 -11.25 -10.43 26.84
CA LEU A 102 -10.08 -10.79 27.63
C LEU A 102 -9.65 -9.56 28.44
N LYS A 103 -10.26 -9.38 29.61
CA LYS A 103 -9.92 -8.29 30.54
C LYS A 103 -8.49 -8.45 31.07
N LEU A 104 -7.64 -7.45 30.88
CA LEU A 104 -6.26 -7.45 31.34
C LEU A 104 -6.17 -6.95 32.79
N PHE A 105 -6.65 -5.73 33.03
CA PHE A 105 -6.72 -5.12 34.36
C PHE A 105 -7.67 -3.92 34.37
N THR A 106 -8.00 -3.47 35.57
CA THR A 106 -8.80 -2.27 35.82
C THR A 106 -8.00 -1.23 36.59
N PHE A 107 -8.52 0.00 36.70
CA PHE A 107 -7.85 1.05 37.49
C PHE A 107 -7.80 0.73 38.98
N ARG A 108 -8.60 -0.23 39.46
CA ARG A 108 -8.49 -0.79 40.80
C ARG A 108 -7.15 -1.47 41.07
N ASP A 109 -6.49 -1.97 40.03
CA ASP A 109 -5.23 -2.71 40.13
C ASP A 109 -3.99 -1.80 40.09
N LEU A 110 -4.17 -0.47 39.95
CA LEU A 110 -3.08 0.51 39.92
C LEU A 110 -2.41 0.66 41.29
N SER A 111 -1.14 1.08 41.28
CA SER A 111 -0.43 1.41 42.51
C SER A 111 -1.14 2.51 43.31
N PRO A 112 -1.13 2.42 44.65
CA PRO A 112 -1.74 3.44 45.50
C PRO A 112 -1.05 4.80 45.33
N PRO A 113 -1.74 5.91 45.69
CA PRO A 113 -1.21 7.26 45.55
C PRO A 113 0.16 7.43 46.25
N PRO A 114 1.06 8.31 45.76
CA PRO A 114 0.78 9.49 44.92
C PRO A 114 0.95 9.30 43.40
N HIS A 115 1.49 8.18 42.94
CA HIS A 115 1.70 7.91 41.51
C HIS A 115 0.89 6.66 41.11
N TYR A 116 -0.27 6.89 40.49
CA TYR A 116 -1.07 5.81 39.88
C TYR A 116 -0.32 5.29 38.64
N SER A 117 0.26 4.10 38.79
CA SER A 117 1.07 3.46 37.76
C SER A 117 0.85 1.95 37.76
N LEU A 118 1.12 1.32 36.63
CA LEU A 118 1.08 -0.13 36.49
C LEU A 118 2.00 -0.52 35.35
N ASN A 119 2.74 -1.61 35.50
CA ASN A 119 3.45 -2.24 34.40
C ASN A 119 3.23 -3.75 34.52
N ARG A 120 2.43 -4.31 33.62
CA ARG A 120 2.11 -5.74 33.62
C ARG A 120 2.09 -6.31 32.21
N SER A 121 2.58 -7.53 32.11
CA SER A 121 2.52 -8.38 30.93
C SER A 121 1.56 -9.54 31.14
N TYR A 122 0.84 -9.89 30.08
CA TYR A 122 -0.16 -10.95 30.06
C TYR A 122 0.12 -11.89 28.88
N PRO A 123 0.17 -13.21 29.12
CA PRO A 123 0.29 -14.17 28.04
C PRO A 123 -1.03 -14.30 27.28
N VAL A 124 -0.95 -14.35 25.95
CA VAL A 124 -2.06 -14.59 25.03
C VAL A 124 -1.87 -15.99 24.44
N THR A 125 -2.57 -16.97 25.00
CA THR A 125 -2.41 -18.39 24.65
C THR A 125 -3.26 -18.82 23.46
N LEU A 126 -4.38 -18.13 23.22
CA LEU A 126 -5.27 -18.39 22.09
C LEU A 126 -4.79 -17.61 20.86
N PRO A 127 -4.37 -18.28 19.77
CA PRO A 127 -3.92 -17.59 18.57
C PRO A 127 -5.10 -16.93 17.85
N ASN A 128 -5.13 -15.61 17.79
CA ASN A 128 -6.05 -14.84 16.97
C ASN A 128 -5.49 -13.44 16.73
N GLU A 129 -6.19 -12.66 15.92
CA GLU A 129 -5.97 -11.23 15.83
C GLU A 129 -6.80 -10.50 16.88
N TYR A 130 -6.11 -9.81 17.78
CA TYR A 130 -6.72 -9.08 18.88
C TYR A 130 -6.45 -7.60 18.76
N SER A 131 -7.44 -6.82 19.16
CA SER A 131 -7.31 -5.38 19.32
C SER A 131 -7.28 -5.04 20.81
N LEU A 132 -6.32 -4.22 21.22
CA LEU A 132 -6.21 -3.67 22.56
C LEU A 132 -7.04 -2.41 22.69
N PHE A 133 -7.94 -2.44 23.66
CA PHE A 133 -8.85 -1.35 23.94
C PHE A 133 -8.73 -0.90 25.40
N PHE A 134 -9.00 0.38 25.61
CA PHE A 134 -9.39 0.91 26.90
C PHE A 134 -10.90 1.16 26.91
N ALA A 135 -11.58 0.72 27.97
CA ALA A 135 -12.98 1.04 28.21
C ALA A 135 -13.11 2.08 29.33
N ASN A 136 -13.95 3.08 29.07
CA ASN A 136 -14.50 3.99 30.07
C ASN A 136 -16.01 3.75 30.19
N CYS A 137 -16.41 3.02 31.22
CA CYS A 137 -17.83 2.74 31.48
C CYS A 137 -18.48 3.73 32.46
N VAL A 138 -17.79 4.79 32.88
CA VAL A 138 -18.34 5.78 33.82
C VAL A 138 -18.81 7.02 33.04
N PRO A 139 -20.11 7.33 33.00
CA PRO A 139 -20.64 8.47 32.26
C PRO A 139 -20.00 9.78 32.69
N GLU A 140 -19.81 10.70 31.74
CA GLU A 140 -19.32 12.07 31.98
C GLU A 140 -17.94 12.15 32.66
N THR A 141 -17.15 11.08 32.60
CA THR A 141 -15.77 11.08 33.08
C THR A 141 -14.78 11.20 31.94
N ALA A 142 -13.72 11.98 32.19
CA ALA A 142 -12.59 12.12 31.29
C ALA A 142 -11.35 11.55 31.96
N VAL A 143 -10.54 10.82 31.20
CA VAL A 143 -9.32 10.18 31.68
C VAL A 143 -8.12 10.83 31.02
N SER A 144 -7.06 11.05 31.80
CA SER A 144 -5.74 11.40 31.28
C SER A 144 -4.71 10.41 31.79
N MET A 145 -3.86 9.90 30.90
CA MET A 145 -2.84 8.90 31.24
C MET A 145 -1.74 8.85 30.18
N HIS A 146 -0.54 8.48 30.60
CA HIS A 146 0.52 8.06 29.70
C HIS A 146 0.51 6.54 29.61
N VAL A 147 0.41 6.03 28.39
CA VAL A 147 0.26 4.60 28.09
C VAL A 147 1.41 4.17 27.18
N THR A 148 2.14 3.13 27.59
CA THR A 148 3.09 2.43 26.73
C THR A 148 2.58 1.01 26.49
N THR A 149 2.40 0.64 25.23
CA THR A 149 1.97 -0.71 24.82
C THR A 149 3.12 -1.43 24.13
N GLU A 150 3.28 -2.71 24.42
CA GLU A 150 4.25 -3.59 23.78
C GLU A 150 3.56 -4.93 23.49
N MET A 151 3.43 -5.30 22.23
CA MET A 151 2.87 -6.58 21.80
C MET A 151 3.90 -7.36 21.00
N TYR A 152 4.07 -8.64 21.33
CA TYR A 152 5.04 -9.49 20.63
C TYR A 152 4.63 -10.96 20.69
N ASN A 153 5.17 -11.73 19.75
CA ASN A 153 5.20 -13.18 19.81
C ASN A 153 6.60 -13.63 20.24
N LEU A 154 6.75 -14.85 20.76
CA LEU A 154 8.07 -15.45 20.95
C LEU A 154 8.36 -16.39 19.79
N ASP A 155 9.54 -16.27 19.21
CA ASP A 155 10.05 -17.23 18.23
C ASP A 155 10.49 -18.55 18.89
N LEU A 156 10.96 -19.51 18.09
CA LEU A 156 11.43 -20.80 18.58
C LEU A 156 12.64 -20.70 19.55
N GLY A 157 13.38 -19.60 19.49
CA GLY A 157 14.53 -19.31 20.35
C GLY A 157 14.17 -18.49 21.60
N GLY A 158 12.90 -18.14 21.79
CA GLY A 158 12.45 -17.27 22.88
C GLY A 158 12.77 -15.79 22.68
N VAL A 159 13.12 -15.39 21.45
CA VAL A 159 13.34 -13.98 21.07
C VAL A 159 12.00 -13.35 20.75
N LYS A 160 11.83 -12.08 21.15
CA LYS A 160 10.63 -11.31 20.86
C LYS A 160 10.55 -10.99 19.36
N ASP A 161 9.42 -11.34 18.76
CA ASP A 161 9.02 -10.92 17.42
C ASP A 161 7.88 -9.90 17.57
N TYR A 162 8.23 -8.64 17.37
CA TYR A 162 7.29 -7.53 17.46
C TYR A 162 6.44 -7.37 16.19
N LEU A 163 6.67 -8.16 15.14
CA LEU A 163 5.74 -8.16 14.01
C LEU A 163 4.53 -9.08 14.30
N PRO A 164 3.33 -8.67 13.87
CA PRO A 164 2.18 -9.56 13.85
C PRO A 164 2.47 -10.86 13.08
N ALA A 165 1.80 -11.95 13.47
CA ALA A 165 1.98 -13.26 12.83
C ALA A 165 1.81 -13.23 11.29
N GLY A 166 0.95 -12.35 10.79
CA GLY A 166 0.72 -12.14 9.36
C GLY A 166 1.81 -11.38 8.62
N GLN A 167 2.77 -10.76 9.32
CA GLN A 167 3.78 -9.87 8.74
C GLN A 167 5.22 -10.36 8.96
N THR A 168 5.46 -11.30 9.88
CA THR A 168 6.81 -11.78 10.24
C THR A 168 7.65 -12.30 9.05
N GLN A 169 6.99 -12.73 7.96
CA GLN A 169 7.65 -13.23 6.73
C GLN A 169 8.02 -12.12 5.74
N LEU A 170 7.47 -10.90 5.89
CA LEU A 170 7.67 -9.79 4.95
C LEU A 170 9.12 -9.33 4.82
N PRO A 171 9.94 -9.22 5.90
CA PRO A 171 11.34 -8.82 5.78
C PRO A 171 12.10 -9.70 4.78
N THR A 172 11.99 -11.03 4.94
CA THR A 172 12.65 -12.00 4.07
C THR A 172 12.10 -11.93 2.64
N LEU A 173 10.78 -11.85 2.48
CA LEU A 173 10.13 -11.74 1.18
C LEU A 173 10.63 -10.51 0.39
N TYR A 174 10.59 -9.33 1.01
CA TYR A 174 11.02 -8.09 0.36
C TYR A 174 12.52 -8.07 0.09
N PHE A 175 13.35 -8.63 0.98
CA PHE A 175 14.78 -8.75 0.76
C PHE A 175 15.10 -9.62 -0.46
N LEU A 176 14.50 -10.82 -0.56
CA LEU A 176 14.71 -11.72 -1.70
C LEU A 176 14.23 -11.09 -3.02
N LEU A 177 13.09 -10.41 -3.01
CA LEU A 177 12.59 -9.69 -4.17
C LEU A 177 13.50 -8.52 -4.56
N SER A 178 14.09 -7.80 -3.59
CA SER A 178 15.05 -6.74 -3.87
C SER A 178 16.28 -7.29 -4.59
N LEU A 179 16.84 -8.42 -4.13
CA LEU A 179 17.95 -9.10 -4.82
C LEU A 179 17.58 -9.48 -6.25
N PHE A 180 16.38 -10.02 -6.45
CA PHE A 180 15.86 -10.32 -7.79
C PHE A 180 15.81 -9.06 -8.67
N TYR A 181 15.30 -7.94 -8.17
CA TYR A 181 15.22 -6.69 -8.93
C TYR A 181 16.59 -6.06 -9.21
N PHE A 182 17.57 -6.19 -8.31
CA PHE A 182 18.96 -5.80 -8.59
C PHE A 182 19.59 -6.67 -9.69
N GLY A 183 19.36 -7.98 -9.65
CA GLY A 183 19.76 -8.88 -10.73
C GLY A 183 19.11 -8.53 -12.06
N PHE A 184 17.81 -8.21 -12.04
CA PHE A 184 17.06 -7.77 -13.21
C PHE A 184 17.59 -6.43 -13.76
N LEU A 185 17.92 -5.48 -12.89
CA LEU A 185 18.58 -4.24 -13.28
C LEU A 185 19.92 -4.50 -13.97
N GLY A 186 20.75 -5.39 -13.41
CA GLY A 186 22.01 -5.80 -14.02
C GLY A 186 21.83 -6.37 -15.43
N TYR A 187 20.86 -7.27 -15.61
CA TYR A 187 20.50 -7.82 -16.92
C TYR A 187 20.01 -6.73 -17.89
N TRP A 188 19.15 -5.82 -17.44
CA TRP A 188 18.63 -4.74 -18.28
C TRP A 188 19.72 -3.78 -18.74
N VAL A 189 20.63 -3.43 -17.83
CA VAL A 189 21.79 -2.59 -18.13
C VAL A 189 22.71 -3.29 -19.15
N TYR A 190 22.92 -4.60 -18.99
CA TYR A 190 23.65 -5.41 -19.96
C TYR A 190 23.01 -5.38 -21.35
N GLU A 191 21.70 -5.60 -21.46
CA GLU A 191 20.97 -5.50 -22.73
C GLU A 191 21.06 -4.11 -23.37
N CYS A 192 20.94 -3.04 -22.57
CA CYS A 192 21.15 -1.67 -23.04
C CYS A 192 22.58 -1.45 -23.55
N PHE A 193 23.59 -2.01 -22.89
CA PHE A 193 24.98 -1.90 -23.32
C PHE A 193 25.28 -2.70 -24.59
N LYS A 194 24.63 -3.85 -24.77
CA LYS A 194 24.73 -4.67 -25.97
C LYS A 194 24.12 -3.95 -27.18
N ASN A 195 22.95 -3.34 -26.99
CA ASN A 195 22.17 -2.70 -28.06
C ASN A 195 22.23 -1.16 -27.99
N LYS A 196 23.40 -0.58 -27.67
CA LYS A 196 23.62 0.86 -27.45
C LYS A 196 23.01 1.78 -28.51
N ARG A 197 23.00 1.35 -29.78
CA ARG A 197 22.47 2.13 -30.91
C ARG A 197 20.94 2.27 -30.87
N SER A 198 20.25 1.36 -30.20
CA SER A 198 18.79 1.31 -30.04
C SER A 198 18.32 1.83 -28.68
N VAL A 199 19.23 2.31 -27.84
CA VAL A 199 18.88 2.84 -26.51
C VAL A 199 18.36 4.27 -26.62
N HIS A 200 17.06 4.42 -26.40
CA HIS A 200 16.39 5.69 -26.17
C HIS A 200 16.24 6.04 -24.68
N GLN A 201 15.87 7.29 -24.39
CA GLN A 201 15.64 7.81 -23.02
C GLN A 201 14.68 6.95 -22.20
N ILE A 202 13.71 6.29 -22.84
CA ILE A 202 12.75 5.41 -22.17
C ILE A 202 13.43 4.22 -21.47
N HIS A 203 14.46 3.63 -22.06
CA HIS A 203 15.17 2.50 -21.45
C HIS A 203 15.98 2.94 -20.22
N LEU A 204 16.47 4.18 -20.20
CA LEU A 204 17.11 4.78 -19.03
C LEU A 204 16.09 5.05 -17.91
N LEU A 205 14.89 5.54 -18.24
CA LEU A 205 13.80 5.69 -17.28
C LEU A 205 13.34 4.33 -16.73
N MET A 206 13.28 3.29 -17.57
CA MET A 206 13.00 1.92 -17.17
C MET A 206 14.10 1.35 -16.24
N ALA A 207 15.37 1.62 -16.52
CA ALA A 207 16.46 1.28 -15.60
C ALA A 207 16.33 1.99 -14.25
N GLY A 208 16.01 3.29 -14.28
CA GLY A 208 15.70 4.07 -13.07
C GLY A 208 14.53 3.50 -12.27
N LEU A 209 13.47 3.05 -12.95
CA LEU A 209 12.32 2.40 -12.34
C LEU A 209 12.70 1.10 -11.62
N LEU A 210 13.51 0.23 -12.25
CA LEU A 210 14.02 -0.99 -11.60
C LEU A 210 14.87 -0.68 -10.37
N CYS A 211 15.76 0.32 -10.47
CA CYS A 211 16.59 0.76 -9.36
C CYS A 211 15.74 1.24 -8.19
N MET A 212 14.76 2.12 -8.45
CA MET A 212 13.85 2.61 -7.40
C MET A 212 12.98 1.50 -6.81
N LYS A 213 12.57 0.50 -7.60
CA LYS A 213 11.85 -0.68 -7.07
C LYS A 213 12.73 -1.51 -6.13
N ALA A 214 13.98 -1.78 -6.51
CA ALA A 214 14.91 -2.53 -5.67
C ALA A 214 15.23 -1.79 -4.35
N LEU A 215 15.49 -0.48 -4.42
CA LEU A 215 15.76 0.36 -3.26
C LEU A 215 14.52 0.50 -2.35
N ASN A 216 13.33 0.62 -2.93
CA ASN A 216 12.10 0.63 -2.15
C ASN A 216 11.92 -0.68 -1.37
N LEU A 217 12.14 -1.83 -2.01
CA LEU A 217 11.99 -3.13 -1.36
C LEU A 217 13.06 -3.40 -0.28
N ILE A 218 14.32 -2.99 -0.48
CA ILE A 218 15.33 -3.19 0.56
C ILE A 218 15.05 -2.30 1.78
N CYS A 219 14.62 -1.04 1.58
CA CYS A 219 14.18 -0.20 2.70
C CYS A 219 12.95 -0.78 3.41
N ALA A 220 11.99 -1.36 2.68
CA ALA A 220 10.85 -2.04 3.29
C ALA A 220 11.26 -3.27 4.10
N ALA A 221 12.24 -4.02 3.61
CA ALA A 221 12.78 -5.19 4.28
C ALA A 221 13.49 -4.80 5.59
N GLU A 222 14.37 -3.80 5.53
CA GLU A 222 15.10 -3.27 6.68
C GLU A 222 14.14 -2.69 7.71
N ASP A 223 13.21 -1.82 7.30
CA ASP A 223 12.19 -1.25 8.20
C ASP A 223 11.44 -2.33 8.99
N LYS A 224 10.89 -3.32 8.28
CA LYS A 224 10.18 -4.45 8.92
C LYS A 224 11.10 -5.32 9.75
N HIS A 225 12.36 -5.49 9.37
CA HIS A 225 13.34 -6.25 10.15
C HIS A 225 13.69 -5.54 11.46
N TYR A 226 13.92 -4.23 11.43
CA TYR A 226 14.18 -3.44 12.63
C TYR A 226 12.97 -3.47 13.56
N VAL A 227 11.77 -3.17 13.03
CA VAL A 227 10.53 -3.25 13.83
C VAL A 227 10.38 -4.64 14.44
N LYS A 228 10.63 -5.72 13.69
CA LYS A 228 10.57 -7.10 14.20
C LYS A 228 11.45 -7.34 15.43
N VAL A 229 12.66 -6.78 15.45
CA VAL A 229 13.67 -7.06 16.47
C VAL A 229 13.64 -6.07 17.63
N THR A 230 13.39 -4.78 17.36
CA THR A 230 13.46 -3.71 18.36
C THR A 230 12.08 -3.22 18.80
N GLY A 231 11.03 -3.48 18.03
CA GLY A 231 9.68 -2.96 18.25
C GLY A 231 9.52 -1.47 17.93
N THR A 232 10.60 -0.79 17.55
CA THR A 232 10.63 0.65 17.28
C THR A 232 11.19 0.96 15.89
N PRO A 233 10.67 1.99 15.21
CA PRO A 233 11.15 2.41 13.91
C PRO A 233 12.42 3.26 14.08
N HIS A 234 13.32 3.16 13.10
CA HIS A 234 14.64 3.79 13.15
C HIS A 234 14.87 4.77 11.98
N GLY A 235 13.82 5.18 11.25
CA GLY A 235 13.89 6.14 10.14
C GLY A 235 14.03 5.50 8.75
N TRP A 236 14.07 4.17 8.65
CA TRP A 236 14.08 3.45 7.37
C TRP A 236 12.77 3.57 6.60
N ASP A 237 11.67 3.72 7.32
CA ASP A 237 10.34 4.09 6.85
C ASP A 237 10.35 5.36 5.98
N VAL A 238 11.12 6.39 6.36
CA VAL A 238 11.26 7.62 5.56
C VAL A 238 11.87 7.33 4.19
N LEU A 239 12.95 6.55 4.13
CA LEU A 239 13.58 6.16 2.87
C LEU A 239 12.66 5.25 2.04
N PHE A 240 11.97 4.32 2.70
CA PHE A 240 10.96 3.49 2.07
C PHE A 240 9.90 4.35 1.36
N TYR A 241 9.33 5.35 2.04
CA TYR A 241 8.33 6.25 1.48
C TYR A 241 8.86 7.14 0.36
N ILE A 242 10.08 7.67 0.48
CA ILE A 242 10.73 8.46 -0.58
C ILE A 242 10.88 7.61 -1.84
N PHE A 243 11.48 6.41 -1.71
CA PHE A 243 11.66 5.52 -2.86
C PHE A 243 10.33 5.01 -3.40
N GLN A 244 9.32 4.76 -2.55
CA GLN A 244 7.97 4.40 -2.97
C GLN A 244 7.37 5.49 -3.84
N PHE A 245 7.44 6.74 -3.39
CA PHE A 245 6.91 7.88 -4.11
C PHE A 245 7.58 8.02 -5.49
N ILE A 246 8.91 8.06 -5.52
CA ILE A 246 9.67 8.18 -6.77
C ILE A 246 9.36 7.00 -7.71
N ARG A 247 9.34 5.77 -7.18
CA ARG A 247 8.99 4.56 -7.95
C ARG A 247 7.62 4.68 -8.60
N VAL A 248 6.59 5.11 -7.86
CA VAL A 248 5.23 5.20 -8.39
C VAL A 248 5.13 6.28 -9.47
N VAL A 249 5.73 7.45 -9.25
CA VAL A 249 5.78 8.53 -10.25
C VAL A 249 6.52 8.06 -11.51
N LEU A 250 7.66 7.40 -11.37
CA LEU A 250 8.41 6.84 -12.50
C LEU A 250 7.60 5.76 -13.24
N LEU A 251 6.90 4.88 -12.53
CA LEU A 251 6.07 3.83 -13.12
C LEU A 251 4.99 4.43 -14.03
N PHE A 252 4.23 5.39 -13.52
CA PHE A 252 3.21 6.06 -14.31
C PHE A 252 3.80 6.87 -15.47
N THR A 253 4.93 7.53 -15.24
CA THR A 253 5.66 8.24 -16.30
C THR A 253 6.04 7.27 -17.42
N VAL A 254 6.66 6.13 -17.11
CA VAL A 254 7.01 5.09 -18.10
C VAL A 254 5.76 4.58 -18.83
N ILE A 255 4.68 4.25 -18.11
CA ILE A 255 3.43 3.77 -18.74
C ILE A 255 2.87 4.80 -19.73
N ILE A 256 2.85 6.07 -19.35
CA ILE A 256 2.37 7.17 -20.20
C ILE A 256 3.28 7.36 -21.41
N LEU A 257 4.61 7.39 -21.22
CA LEU A 257 5.55 7.60 -22.33
C LEU A 257 5.52 6.45 -23.32
N ILE A 258 5.37 5.21 -22.83
CA ILE A 258 5.12 4.04 -23.68
C ILE A 258 3.79 4.22 -24.40
N GLY A 259 2.68 4.42 -23.68
CA GLY A 259 1.33 4.48 -24.26
C GLY A 259 1.16 5.62 -25.27
N THR A 260 1.81 6.76 -25.07
CA THR A 260 1.76 7.90 -25.99
C THR A 260 2.75 7.78 -27.16
N GLY A 261 3.55 6.70 -27.18
CA GLY A 261 4.57 6.47 -28.19
C GLY A 261 5.69 7.51 -28.16
N TRP A 262 5.94 8.19 -27.04
CA TRP A 262 6.83 9.37 -26.97
C TRP A 262 8.28 9.09 -27.37
N SER A 263 8.76 7.84 -27.28
CA SER A 263 10.08 7.46 -27.80
C SER A 263 10.09 7.01 -29.27
N PHE A 264 8.92 6.83 -29.91
CA PHE A 264 8.79 6.21 -31.23
C PHE A 264 7.95 7.00 -32.25
N LEU A 265 7.08 7.90 -31.81
CA LEU A 265 6.25 8.78 -32.62
C LEU A 265 6.51 10.23 -32.20
N LYS A 266 6.65 11.12 -33.19
CA LYS A 266 6.81 12.58 -32.99
C LYS A 266 5.84 13.11 -31.92
N PRO A 267 6.20 14.18 -31.18
CA PRO A 267 5.48 14.65 -29.99
C PRO A 267 4.12 15.27 -30.34
N PHE A 268 3.14 14.43 -30.65
CA PHE A 268 1.74 14.82 -30.88
C PHE A 268 0.83 14.13 -29.87
N LEU A 269 1.10 14.36 -28.59
CA LEU A 269 0.10 14.13 -27.56
C LEU A 269 -1.07 15.10 -27.83
N GLN A 270 -2.26 14.58 -28.12
CA GLN A 270 -3.45 15.37 -28.36
C GLN A 270 -3.76 16.20 -27.10
N GLU A 271 -4.19 17.47 -27.23
CA GLU A 271 -4.40 18.34 -26.06
C GLU A 271 -5.36 17.75 -25.02
N ARG A 272 -6.30 16.90 -25.47
CA ARG A 272 -7.26 16.21 -24.60
C ARG A 272 -6.60 15.12 -23.75
N GLU A 273 -5.71 14.32 -24.32
CA GLU A 273 -4.96 13.29 -23.60
C GLU A 273 -4.04 13.91 -22.54
N LYS A 274 -3.37 15.02 -22.91
CA LYS A 274 -2.57 15.80 -21.95
C LYS A 274 -3.40 16.30 -20.77
N LYS A 275 -4.63 16.77 -21.00
CA LYS A 275 -5.52 17.27 -19.93
C LYS A 275 -5.97 16.16 -18.98
N VAL A 276 -6.30 14.96 -19.48
CA VAL A 276 -6.69 13.85 -18.60
C VAL A 276 -5.49 13.38 -17.77
N LEU A 277 -4.32 13.23 -18.38
CA LEU A 277 -3.09 12.86 -17.67
C LEU A 277 -2.68 13.92 -16.64
N LEU A 278 -2.87 15.20 -16.94
CA LEU A 278 -2.61 16.31 -16.02
C LEU A 278 -3.50 16.27 -14.77
N VAL A 279 -4.68 15.66 -14.82
CA VAL A 279 -5.58 15.53 -13.65
C VAL A 279 -5.35 14.21 -12.92
N VAL A 280 -5.19 13.12 -13.66
CA VAL A 280 -5.06 11.76 -13.08
C VAL A 280 -3.75 11.60 -12.31
N VAL A 281 -2.63 12.12 -12.82
CA VAL A 281 -1.32 11.97 -12.18
C VAL A 281 -1.25 12.68 -10.81
N PRO A 282 -1.66 13.96 -10.66
CA PRO A 282 -1.72 14.59 -9.35
C PRO A 282 -2.69 13.90 -8.39
N LEU A 283 -3.84 13.42 -8.88
CA LEU A 283 -4.81 12.73 -8.04
C LEU A 283 -4.24 11.40 -7.48
N GLN A 284 -3.50 10.66 -8.29
CA GLN A 284 -2.78 9.46 -7.84
C GLN A 284 -1.67 9.78 -6.83
N VAL A 285 -0.96 10.88 -7.03
CA VAL A 285 0.05 11.35 -6.07
C VAL A 285 -0.63 11.68 -4.72
N LEU A 286 -1.76 12.38 -4.74
CA LEU A 286 -2.54 12.69 -3.53
C LEU A 286 -3.06 11.42 -2.85
N ALA A 287 -3.56 10.45 -3.61
CA ALA A 287 -4.04 9.18 -3.07
C ALA A 287 -2.91 8.38 -2.40
N ASN A 288 -1.71 8.34 -3.01
CA ASN A 288 -0.55 7.71 -2.39
C ASN A 288 -0.13 8.42 -1.09
N ILE A 289 -0.11 9.76 -1.06
CA ILE A 289 0.20 10.51 0.16
C ILE A 289 -0.83 10.23 1.26
N ALA A 290 -2.11 10.22 0.92
CA ALA A 290 -3.17 9.90 1.86
C ALA A 290 -3.03 8.47 2.43
N SER A 291 -2.69 7.49 1.59
CA SER A 291 -2.43 6.12 2.03
C SER A 291 -1.25 6.04 3.02
N VAL A 292 -0.19 6.84 2.84
CA VAL A 292 0.93 6.91 3.78
C VAL A 292 0.46 7.47 5.11
N VAL A 293 -0.23 8.61 5.10
CA VAL A 293 -0.72 9.27 6.31
C VAL A 293 -1.64 8.36 7.14
N ILE A 294 -2.49 7.56 6.50
CA ILE A 294 -3.39 6.63 7.20
C ILE A 294 -2.67 5.42 7.78
N GLY A 295 -1.68 4.90 7.07
CA GLY A 295 -0.83 3.81 7.57
C GLY A 295 -0.12 4.23 8.86
N GLU A 296 0.34 5.47 8.91
CA GLU A 296 1.13 6.01 10.01
C GLU A 296 0.31 6.56 11.18
N THR A 297 -0.85 7.15 10.92
CA THR A 297 -1.70 7.72 11.99
C THR A 297 -2.35 6.66 12.89
N GLY A 298 -2.37 5.40 12.45
CA GLY A 298 -2.93 4.28 13.20
C GLY A 298 -4.43 4.40 13.47
N PRO A 299 -5.06 3.35 14.03
CA PRO A 299 -6.51 3.34 14.27
C PRO A 299 -6.96 4.24 15.44
N PHE A 300 -6.05 5.00 16.05
CA PHE A 300 -6.30 5.83 17.23
C PHE A 300 -7.09 7.11 16.90
N ILE A 301 -6.99 7.59 15.65
CA ILE A 301 -7.69 8.79 15.17
C ILE A 301 -9.16 8.49 14.85
N ARG A 302 -10.04 9.45 15.16
CA ARG A 302 -11.46 9.42 14.84
C ARG A 302 -11.68 9.21 13.33
N ASP A 303 -12.61 8.33 12.98
CA ASP A 303 -13.01 8.03 11.58
C ASP A 303 -11.95 7.35 10.69
N TRP A 304 -10.90 6.73 11.25
CA TRP A 304 -9.85 5.99 10.50
C TRP A 304 -10.41 4.95 9.51
N VAL A 305 -11.48 4.24 9.90
CA VAL A 305 -12.15 3.25 9.04
C VAL A 305 -12.85 3.93 7.86
N THR A 306 -13.54 5.05 8.10
CA THR A 306 -14.26 5.83 7.07
C THR A 306 -13.29 6.41 6.05
N TRP A 307 -12.15 6.93 6.52
CA TRP A 307 -11.10 7.43 5.64
C TRP A 307 -10.54 6.33 4.75
N ASN A 308 -10.18 5.16 5.30
CA ASN A 308 -9.75 4.01 4.49
C ASN A 308 -10.78 3.64 3.41
N GLN A 309 -12.07 3.59 3.75
CA GLN A 309 -13.14 3.30 2.79
C GLN A 309 -13.27 4.36 1.68
N LEU A 310 -13.13 5.64 2.03
CA LEU A 310 -13.19 6.74 1.07
C LEU A 310 -12.00 6.71 0.09
N PHE A 311 -10.78 6.45 0.57
CA PHE A 311 -9.61 6.40 -0.32
C PHE A 311 -9.63 5.20 -1.26
N MET A 312 -10.16 4.06 -0.82
CA MET A 312 -10.38 2.92 -1.72
C MET A 312 -11.34 3.24 -2.85
N LEU A 313 -12.41 3.99 -2.57
CA LEU A 313 -13.35 4.45 -3.59
C LEU A 313 -12.64 5.38 -4.59
N ILE A 314 -11.83 6.33 -4.11
CA ILE A 314 -11.05 7.24 -4.95
C ILE A 314 -10.09 6.45 -5.85
N ASP A 315 -9.37 5.47 -5.31
CA ASP A 315 -8.46 4.62 -6.08
C ASP A 315 -9.17 3.84 -7.20
N ILE A 316 -10.36 3.28 -6.91
CA ILE A 316 -11.18 2.59 -7.92
C ILE A 316 -11.62 3.55 -9.03
N VAL A 317 -12.11 4.75 -8.66
CA VAL A 317 -12.52 5.78 -9.64
C VAL A 317 -11.32 6.23 -10.49
N CYS A 318 -10.14 6.41 -9.89
CA CYS A 318 -8.91 6.72 -10.61
C CYS A 318 -8.51 5.61 -11.58
N CYS A 319 -8.61 4.35 -11.16
CA CYS A 319 -8.32 3.21 -12.03
C CYS A 319 -9.24 3.17 -13.25
N CYS A 320 -10.53 3.42 -13.06
CA CYS A 320 -11.49 3.54 -14.15
C CYS A 320 -11.18 4.74 -15.07
N ALA A 321 -10.76 5.87 -14.51
CA ALA A 321 -10.41 7.07 -15.27
C ALA A 321 -9.19 6.87 -16.19
N ILE A 322 -8.23 6.01 -15.81
CA ILE A 322 -7.06 5.67 -16.64
C ILE A 322 -7.46 4.93 -17.92
N ILE A 323 -8.58 4.20 -17.90
CA ILE A 323 -9.04 3.40 -19.06
C ILE A 323 -9.57 4.31 -20.18
N PHE A 324 -10.12 5.48 -19.85
CA PHE A 324 -10.75 6.35 -20.82
C PHE A 324 -9.75 6.92 -21.87
N PRO A 325 -8.58 7.49 -21.49
CA PRO A 325 -7.54 7.85 -22.45
C PRO A 325 -7.03 6.68 -23.29
N ILE A 326 -7.00 5.48 -22.73
CA ILE A 326 -6.50 4.28 -23.41
C ILE A 326 -7.45 3.83 -24.52
N VAL A 327 -8.74 3.72 -24.21
CA VAL A 327 -9.77 3.38 -25.20
C VAL A 327 -9.82 4.43 -26.31
N TRP A 328 -9.65 5.70 -25.96
CA TRP A 328 -9.62 6.79 -26.92
C TRP A 328 -8.38 6.78 -27.81
N SER A 329 -7.20 6.56 -27.23
CA SER A 329 -5.93 6.46 -27.97
C SER A 329 -5.96 5.31 -28.99
N ILE A 330 -6.53 4.15 -28.63
CA ILE A 330 -6.74 3.02 -29.56
C ILE A 330 -7.66 3.42 -30.71
N ARG A 331 -8.74 4.17 -30.45
CA ARG A 331 -9.66 4.65 -31.50
C ARG A 331 -8.97 5.64 -32.45
N SER A 332 -8.22 6.61 -31.92
CA SER A 332 -7.51 7.61 -32.72
C SER A 332 -6.40 6.99 -33.58
N LEU A 333 -5.65 6.02 -33.03
CA LEU A 333 -4.66 5.26 -33.79
C LEU A 333 -5.31 4.44 -34.91
N ARG A 334 -6.49 3.86 -34.67
CA ARG A 334 -7.25 3.11 -35.70
C ARG A 334 -7.72 4.04 -36.82
N GLU A 335 -8.24 5.21 -36.49
CA GLU A 335 -8.67 6.21 -37.49
C GLU A 335 -7.49 6.74 -38.33
N THR A 336 -6.32 6.94 -37.71
CA THR A 336 -5.11 7.40 -38.42
C THR A 336 -4.52 6.32 -39.32
N SER A 337 -4.66 5.04 -38.96
CA SER A 337 -4.18 3.92 -39.80
C SER A 337 -4.98 3.74 -41.08
N LYS A 338 -6.25 4.17 -41.11
CA LYS A 338 -7.14 4.06 -42.28
C LYS A 338 -6.81 5.05 -43.39
N THR A 339 -6.06 6.13 -43.10
CA THR A 339 -5.80 7.23 -44.04
C THR A 339 -4.35 7.30 -44.52
N ASP A 340 -3.45 6.45 -44.00
CA ASP A 340 -2.03 6.44 -44.33
C ASP A 340 -1.70 5.23 -45.22
N GLY A 341 -1.11 5.45 -46.41
CA GLY A 341 -0.68 4.41 -47.36
C GLY A 341 0.48 3.52 -46.87
N LYS A 342 0.65 3.42 -45.55
CA LYS A 342 1.57 2.54 -44.78
C LYS A 342 0.77 1.78 -43.70
N ALA A 343 -0.44 1.35 -44.05
CA ALA A 343 -1.43 0.80 -43.14
C ALA A 343 -0.89 -0.37 -42.30
N ALA A 344 -0.18 -1.32 -42.90
CA ALA A 344 0.36 -2.50 -42.23
C ALA A 344 1.39 -2.15 -41.13
N ARG A 345 2.36 -1.28 -41.42
CA ARG A 345 3.37 -0.85 -40.42
C ARG A 345 2.78 -0.02 -39.27
N ASN A 346 1.65 0.63 -39.50
CA ASN A 346 0.86 1.29 -38.45
C ASN A 346 -0.03 0.29 -37.69
N LEU A 347 -0.48 -0.79 -38.32
CA LEU A 347 -1.27 -1.86 -37.70
C LEU A 347 -0.44 -2.72 -36.73
N ALA A 348 0.79 -3.09 -37.09
CA ALA A 348 1.73 -3.82 -36.22
C ALA A 348 2.08 -3.03 -34.94
N LYS A 349 2.21 -1.71 -35.07
CA LYS A 349 2.31 -0.80 -33.91
C LYS A 349 1.06 -0.87 -33.03
N LEU A 350 -0.11 -0.93 -33.65
CA LEU A 350 -1.41 -0.94 -32.98
C LEU A 350 -1.64 -2.23 -32.18
N THR A 351 -1.15 -3.39 -32.65
CA THR A 351 -1.27 -4.66 -31.91
C THR A 351 -0.34 -4.71 -30.70
N LEU A 352 0.90 -4.20 -30.81
CA LEU A 352 1.83 -4.08 -29.68
C LEU A 352 1.26 -3.15 -28.59
N PHE A 353 0.73 -1.98 -28.97
CA PHE A 353 0.10 -1.07 -28.02
C PHE A 353 -1.14 -1.68 -27.39
N ARG A 354 -1.99 -2.39 -28.14
CA ARG A 354 -3.15 -3.10 -27.60
C ARG A 354 -2.74 -4.15 -26.55
N LYS A 355 -1.73 -4.97 -26.83
CA LYS A 355 -1.19 -5.95 -25.88
C LYS A 355 -0.64 -5.27 -24.63
N PHE A 356 0.13 -4.19 -24.80
CA PHE A 356 0.65 -3.38 -23.70
C PHE A 356 -0.48 -2.87 -22.80
N TYR A 357 -1.53 -2.31 -23.39
CA TYR A 357 -2.66 -1.78 -22.64
C TYR A 357 -3.43 -2.86 -21.89
N ILE A 358 -3.66 -4.03 -22.50
CA ILE A 358 -4.30 -5.16 -21.82
C ILE A 358 -3.48 -5.57 -20.60
N VAL A 359 -2.15 -5.65 -20.73
CA VAL A 359 -1.24 -5.99 -19.63
C VAL A 359 -1.27 -4.93 -18.52
N VAL A 360 -1.26 -3.64 -18.86
CA VAL A 360 -1.37 -2.54 -17.88
C VAL A 360 -2.71 -2.59 -17.15
N ILE A 361 -3.81 -2.75 -17.88
CA ILE A 361 -5.16 -2.83 -17.31
C ILE A 361 -5.27 -4.04 -16.38
N ALA A 362 -4.82 -5.22 -16.80
CA ALA A 362 -4.81 -6.42 -15.98
C ALA A 362 -4.00 -6.24 -14.69
N TYR A 363 -2.80 -5.65 -14.79
CA TYR A 363 -1.95 -5.35 -13.63
C TYR A 363 -2.64 -4.38 -12.65
N LEU A 364 -3.21 -3.27 -13.13
CA LEU A 364 -3.90 -2.31 -12.28
C LEU A 364 -5.13 -2.92 -11.61
N TYR A 365 -5.96 -3.66 -12.33
CA TYR A 365 -7.13 -4.32 -11.74
C TYR A 365 -6.76 -5.38 -10.70
N PHE A 366 -5.74 -6.19 -11.00
CA PHE A 366 -5.27 -7.22 -10.07
C PHE A 366 -4.75 -6.58 -8.78
N THR A 367 -3.86 -5.59 -8.89
CA THR A 367 -3.25 -4.94 -7.72
C THR A 367 -4.23 -4.09 -6.91
N ARG A 368 -5.28 -3.52 -7.52
CA ARG A 368 -6.21 -2.62 -6.83
C ARG A 368 -7.47 -3.30 -6.30
N ILE A 369 -7.97 -4.31 -7.01
CA ILE A 369 -9.19 -5.03 -6.61
C ILE A 369 -8.85 -6.36 -5.96
N ILE A 370 -8.09 -7.22 -6.66
CA ILE A 370 -7.85 -8.59 -6.21
C ILE A 370 -6.97 -8.63 -4.96
N VAL A 371 -5.85 -7.89 -4.94
CA VAL A 371 -4.98 -7.81 -3.76
C VAL A 371 -5.73 -7.21 -2.56
N PHE A 372 -6.57 -6.20 -2.78
CA PHE A 372 -7.40 -5.63 -1.72
C PHE A 372 -8.41 -6.64 -1.16
N ALA A 373 -9.10 -7.39 -2.04
CA ALA A 373 -9.99 -8.47 -1.63
C ALA A 373 -9.23 -9.55 -0.85
N LEU A 374 -8.03 -9.95 -1.31
CA LEU A 374 -7.17 -10.88 -0.61
C LEU A 374 -6.77 -10.36 0.78
N LYS A 375 -6.42 -9.06 0.91
CA LYS A 375 -6.08 -8.45 2.20
C LYS A 375 -7.26 -8.46 3.19
N THR A 376 -8.49 -8.39 2.67
CA THR A 376 -9.71 -8.39 3.49
C THR A 376 -10.16 -9.80 3.90
N ILE A 377 -9.96 -10.80 3.02
CA ILE A 377 -10.47 -12.18 3.22
C ILE A 377 -9.40 -13.09 3.83
N ALA A 378 -8.11 -12.81 3.61
CA ALA A 378 -7.04 -13.63 4.16
C ALA A 378 -7.11 -13.66 5.68
N ALA A 379 -7.06 -14.87 6.24
CA ALA A 379 -6.91 -15.02 7.69
C ALA A 379 -5.67 -14.28 8.17
N TYR A 380 -5.71 -13.76 9.40
CA TYR A 380 -4.66 -12.88 9.95
C TYR A 380 -3.22 -13.42 9.79
N LYS A 381 -3.02 -14.74 9.89
CA LYS A 381 -1.71 -15.41 9.71
C LYS A 381 -1.18 -15.36 8.27
N TYR A 382 -2.06 -15.23 7.29
CA TYR A 382 -1.75 -15.24 5.86
C TYR A 382 -1.84 -13.85 5.22
N GLN A 383 -1.87 -12.78 6.01
CA GLN A 383 -1.84 -11.41 5.47
C GLN A 383 -0.60 -11.13 4.60
N TRP A 384 0.54 -11.80 4.83
CA TRP A 384 1.71 -11.68 3.96
C TRP A 384 1.44 -12.19 2.52
N VAL A 385 0.44 -13.06 2.32
CA VAL A 385 0.12 -13.60 0.98
C VAL A 385 -0.43 -12.53 0.05
N SER A 386 -1.20 -11.56 0.55
CA SER A 386 -1.68 -10.45 -0.29
C SER A 386 -0.52 -9.57 -0.76
N ASN A 387 0.44 -9.29 0.13
CA ASN A 387 1.68 -8.59 -0.20
C ASN A 387 2.52 -9.38 -1.22
N ALA A 388 2.65 -10.69 -1.03
CA ALA A 388 3.35 -11.56 -1.98
C ALA A 388 2.66 -11.58 -3.36
N ALA A 389 1.32 -11.62 -3.40
CA ALA A 389 0.55 -11.57 -4.64
C ALA A 389 0.74 -10.23 -5.37
N GLU A 390 0.74 -9.10 -4.64
CA GLU A 390 1.02 -7.77 -5.20
C GLU A 390 2.41 -7.69 -5.84
N GLU A 391 3.42 -8.20 -5.13
CA GLU A 391 4.79 -8.21 -5.61
C GLU A 391 4.99 -9.18 -6.78
N MET A 392 4.36 -10.35 -6.76
CA MET A 392 4.37 -11.29 -7.88
C MET A 392 3.73 -10.70 -9.13
N ALA A 393 2.59 -10.02 -9.00
CA ALA A 393 1.97 -9.31 -10.12
C ALA A 393 2.88 -8.20 -10.66
N SER A 394 3.59 -7.50 -9.77
CA SER A 394 4.60 -6.50 -10.15
C SER A 394 5.78 -7.14 -10.91
N VAL A 395 6.30 -8.28 -10.46
CA VAL A 395 7.38 -8.98 -11.14
C VAL A 395 6.95 -9.38 -12.56
N VAL A 396 5.79 -10.03 -12.69
CA VAL A 396 5.24 -10.44 -14.00
C VAL A 396 5.03 -9.22 -14.90
N PHE A 397 4.42 -8.16 -14.39
CA PHE A 397 4.22 -6.93 -15.14
C PHE A 397 5.55 -6.35 -15.65
N TYR A 398 6.56 -6.22 -14.79
CA TYR A 398 7.86 -5.67 -15.17
C TYR A 398 8.55 -6.58 -16.19
N MET A 399 8.56 -7.90 -16.00
CA MET A 399 9.13 -8.82 -16.98
C MET A 399 8.50 -8.65 -18.37
N VAL A 400 7.16 -8.59 -18.44
CA VAL A 400 6.43 -8.44 -19.71
C VAL A 400 6.73 -7.09 -20.35
N ILE A 401 6.64 -5.99 -19.61
CA ILE A 401 6.91 -4.65 -20.14
C ILE A 401 8.35 -4.52 -20.63
N PHE A 402 9.32 -5.00 -19.86
CA PHE A 402 10.73 -4.90 -20.23
C PHE A 402 11.06 -5.79 -21.41
N TYR A 403 10.43 -6.97 -21.51
CA TYR A 403 10.58 -7.82 -22.70
C TYR A 403 9.99 -7.16 -23.95
N MET A 404 8.77 -6.63 -23.87
CA MET A 404 8.09 -5.98 -25.00
C MET A 404 8.84 -4.75 -25.52
N PHE A 405 9.43 -3.96 -24.61
CA PHE A 405 10.11 -2.70 -24.91
C PHE A 405 11.62 -2.77 -24.72
N ARG A 406 12.23 -3.95 -24.88
CA ARG A 406 13.69 -4.12 -24.85
C ARG A 406 14.35 -3.38 -26.02
N PRO A 407 15.57 -2.85 -25.85
CA PRO A 407 16.28 -2.16 -26.93
C PRO A 407 16.70 -3.18 -28.01
N VAL A 408 16.12 -3.13 -29.22
CA VAL A 408 16.48 -3.98 -30.37
C VAL A 408 16.59 -3.11 -31.64
N GLU A 409 17.55 -3.40 -32.52
CA GLU A 409 17.74 -2.67 -33.80
C GLU A 409 16.58 -2.89 -34.79
N LYS A 410 15.99 -4.09 -34.80
CA LYS A 410 14.71 -4.42 -35.46
C LYS A 410 13.90 -5.28 -34.50
N ASN A 411 12.85 -4.74 -33.90
CA ASN A 411 11.95 -5.57 -33.10
C ASN A 411 11.18 -6.48 -34.09
N GLU A 412 11.12 -7.78 -33.84
CA GLU A 412 10.25 -8.69 -34.62
C GLU A 412 8.79 -8.24 -34.59
N TYR A 413 8.35 -7.56 -33.52
CA TYR A 413 7.03 -6.90 -33.47
C TYR A 413 6.84 -5.72 -34.44
N PHE A 414 7.90 -5.21 -35.07
CA PHE A 414 7.85 -4.19 -36.13
C PHE A 414 8.12 -4.77 -37.53
N ALA A 415 8.59 -6.01 -37.61
CA ALA A 415 8.76 -6.74 -38.86
C ALA A 415 7.53 -7.64 -39.01
N LEU A 416 6.50 -7.14 -39.69
CA LEU A 416 5.49 -8.04 -40.21
C LEU A 416 6.20 -9.02 -41.15
N ASP A 417 5.91 -10.30 -41.00
CA ASP A 417 6.17 -11.25 -42.09
C ASP A 417 5.34 -10.78 -43.30
N GLU A 418 5.83 -10.93 -44.53
CA GLU A 418 5.12 -10.45 -45.72
C GLU A 418 3.70 -11.06 -45.80
N GLU A 419 3.50 -12.26 -45.24
CA GLU A 419 2.18 -12.90 -45.07
C GLU A 419 1.24 -12.20 -44.07
N GLU A 420 1.73 -11.64 -42.95
CA GLU A 420 0.87 -10.91 -42.00
C GLU A 420 0.50 -9.51 -42.52
N GLU A 421 1.37 -8.91 -43.35
CA GLU A 421 1.09 -7.67 -44.08
C GLU A 421 0.00 -7.91 -45.14
N GLU A 422 0.10 -8.99 -45.94
CA GLU A 422 -0.95 -9.39 -46.89
C GLU A 422 -2.26 -9.78 -46.21
N ALA A 423 -2.23 -10.49 -45.08
CA ALA A 423 -3.43 -10.87 -44.34
C ALA A 423 -4.15 -9.66 -43.72
N ALA A 424 -3.39 -8.68 -43.22
CA ALA A 424 -3.94 -7.42 -42.72
C ALA A 424 -4.52 -6.55 -43.84
N GLU A 425 -3.88 -6.51 -45.01
CA GLU A 425 -4.40 -5.82 -46.20
C GLU A 425 -5.67 -6.49 -46.74
N MET A 426 -5.74 -7.83 -46.74
CA MET A 426 -6.96 -8.57 -47.12
C MET A 426 -8.11 -8.32 -46.15
N ALA A 427 -7.88 -8.35 -44.84
CA ALA A 427 -8.92 -8.07 -43.85
C ALA A 427 -9.47 -6.62 -43.94
N LEU A 428 -8.62 -5.66 -44.34
CA LEU A 428 -9.05 -4.28 -44.59
C LEU A 428 -9.82 -4.12 -45.90
N ARG A 429 -9.47 -4.88 -46.95
CA ARG A 429 -10.25 -4.93 -48.19
C ARG A 429 -11.63 -5.54 -47.96
N ASP A 430 -11.72 -6.63 -47.20
CA ASP A 430 -12.99 -7.29 -46.92
C ASP A 430 -13.95 -6.39 -46.11
N GLU A 431 -13.44 -5.59 -45.15
CA GLU A 431 -14.25 -4.58 -44.43
C GLU A 431 -14.70 -3.40 -45.32
N GLU A 432 -14.00 -3.09 -46.42
CA GLU A 432 -14.35 -2.00 -47.36
C GLU A 432 -15.38 -2.43 -48.41
N PHE A 433 -15.54 -3.73 -48.65
CA PHE A 433 -16.58 -4.29 -49.54
C PHE A 433 -17.94 -4.52 -48.85
N GLU A 434 -18.02 -4.43 -47.52
CA GLU A 434 -19.27 -4.59 -46.74
C GLU A 434 -19.95 -3.26 -46.35
N LEU A 435 -19.41 -2.11 -46.76
CA LEU A 435 -20.02 -0.77 -46.67
C LEU A 435 -20.47 -0.28 -48.06
#